data_AF-A0A8E2JCV5-F1
#
_entry.id   AF-A0A8E2JCV5-F1
#
_cell.length_a   1.000
_cell.length_b   1.000
_cell.length_c   1.000
_cell.angle_alpha   90.00
_cell.angle_beta   90.00
_cell.angle_gamma   90.00
#
_symmetry.space_group_name_H-M   'P 1'
#
loop_
_entity.id
_entity.type
_entity.pdbx_description
1 polymer ?
#
loop_
_entity_poly.entity_id
_entity_poly.type
_entity_poly.pdbx_seq_one_letter_code
_entity_poly.pdbx_strand_id
1 'polypeptide(L)'
;MPGLHGNESLRTKAHIAHGTVISTAIVLWFPLGAIILRLFSSKNAAWWHIVWQMTGMFLLLVGFALGCWLSYLHNELWNKSHEVFGTVIVGLFFLQPVLGLVHHRYFSVTGKKNYKRVLHIWYGRILIALGIICGGMGVKLAANATKGETAAYGAVAGVVFVAYIASLLSYYRRGGTEENSLEANRDARELPK
;
A
#
# COMPACT_ATOMS: atom_id res chain seq x y z
N MET A 1 -8.77 18.10 29.90
CA MET A 1 -7.41 18.14 30.49
C MET A 1 -6.59 19.21 29.78
N PRO A 2 -6.13 20.28 30.45
CA PRO A 2 -5.48 21.43 29.83
C PRO A 2 -4.19 21.11 29.04
N GLY A 3 -3.53 19.99 29.32
CA GLY A 3 -2.30 19.58 28.62
C GLY A 3 -2.51 18.87 27.27
N LEU A 4 -3.73 18.43 26.93
CA LEU A 4 -3.97 17.64 25.72
C LEU A 4 -3.97 18.47 24.42
N HIS A 5 -4.19 19.78 24.53
CA HIS A 5 -4.32 20.67 23.36
C HIS A 5 -2.96 21.03 22.73
N GLY A 6 -1.85 20.86 23.44
CA GLY A 6 -0.55 21.31 22.98
C GLY A 6 -0.49 22.82 22.74
N ASN A 7 0.68 23.35 22.39
CA ASN A 7 0.77 24.68 21.80
C ASN A 7 0.55 24.60 20.28
N GLU A 8 0.34 25.75 19.63
CA GLU A 8 0.13 25.83 18.18
C GLU A 8 1.27 25.18 17.38
N SER A 9 2.51 25.37 17.83
CA SER A 9 3.69 24.74 17.22
C SER A 9 3.61 23.21 17.21
N LEU A 10 3.17 22.59 18.32
CA LEU A 10 3.00 21.14 18.41
C LEU A 10 1.92 20.64 17.46
N ARG A 11 0.81 21.37 17.34
CA ARG A 11 -0.30 21.03 16.43
C ARG A 11 0.13 21.10 14.97
N THR A 12 0.88 22.13 14.60
CA THR A 12 1.47 22.25 13.25
C THR A 12 2.43 21.09 12.96
N LYS A 13 3.31 20.74 13.91
CA LYS A 13 4.21 19.59 13.76
C LYS A 13 3.44 18.28 13.63
N ALA A 14 2.37 18.09 14.40
CA ALA A 14 1.52 16.91 14.32
C ALA A 14 0.77 16.82 12.98
N HIS A 15 0.30 17.94 12.42
CA HIS A 15 -0.30 17.97 11.07
C HIS A 15 0.68 17.53 9.99
N ILE A 16 1.91 18.06 10.03
CA ILE A 16 2.98 17.66 9.11
C ILE A 16 3.29 16.17 9.30
N ALA A 17 3.49 15.72 10.54
CA ALA A 17 3.78 14.33 10.85
C ALA A 17 2.67 13.37 10.38
N HIS A 18 1.40 13.70 10.62
CA HIS A 18 0.25 12.94 10.13
C HIS A 18 0.32 12.75 8.62
N GLY A 19 0.42 13.85 7.88
CA GLY A 19 0.44 13.85 6.42
C GLY A 19 1.65 13.11 5.85
N THR A 20 2.85 13.36 6.39
CA THR A 20 4.09 12.71 5.94
C THR A 20 4.07 11.21 6.21
N VAL A 21 3.70 10.79 7.43
CA VAL A 21 3.74 9.37 7.81
C VAL A 21 2.70 8.56 7.02
N ILE A 22 1.46 9.06 6.91
CA ILE A 22 0.40 8.32 6.21
C ILE A 22 0.64 8.28 4.70
N SER A 23 1.13 9.38 4.10
CA SER A 23 1.52 9.42 2.69
C SER A 23 2.69 8.48 2.42
N THR A 24 3.70 8.45 3.29
CA THR A 24 4.83 7.52 3.16
C THR A 24 4.34 6.07 3.19
N ALA A 25 3.44 5.71 4.11
CA ALA A 25 2.90 4.37 4.19
C ALA A 25 2.16 3.97 2.90
N ILE A 26 1.20 4.79 2.48
CA ILE A 26 0.28 4.48 1.37
C ILE A 26 0.93 4.62 0.00
N VAL A 27 1.64 5.72 -0.25
CA VAL A 27 2.18 6.06 -1.58
C VAL A 27 3.47 5.32 -1.86
N LEU A 28 4.31 5.09 -0.84
CA LEU A 28 5.64 4.50 -1.02
C LEU A 28 5.72 3.08 -0.46
N TRP A 29 5.41 2.91 0.82
CA TRP A 29 5.79 1.70 1.57
C TRP A 29 5.03 0.45 1.14
N PHE A 30 3.69 0.51 1.08
CA PHE A 30 2.87 -0.63 0.64
C PHE A 30 3.14 -1.03 -0.83
N PRO A 31 3.22 -0.08 -1.80
CA PRO A 31 3.59 -0.42 -3.18
C PRO A 31 5.00 -1.02 -3.28
N LEU A 32 5.98 -0.49 -2.54
CA LEU A 32 7.35 -0.98 -2.56
C LEU A 32 7.43 -2.43 -2.07
N GLY A 33 6.74 -2.78 -0.99
CA GLY A 33 6.67 -4.16 -0.51
C GLY A 33 6.07 -5.13 -1.54
N ALA A 34 5.14 -4.65 -2.37
CA ALA A 34 4.56 -5.42 -3.46
C ALA A 34 5.50 -5.53 -4.67
N ILE A 35 6.27 -4.48 -4.98
CA ILE A 35 7.28 -4.46 -6.05
C ILE A 35 8.41 -5.45 -5.70
N ILE A 36 8.96 -5.35 -4.49
CA ILE A 36 10.04 -6.22 -4.01
C ILE A 36 9.65 -7.70 -4.14
N LEU A 37 8.43 -8.07 -3.70
CA LEU A 37 7.92 -9.44 -3.81
C LEU A 37 7.91 -9.97 -5.26
N ARG A 38 7.74 -9.09 -6.26
CA ARG A 38 7.68 -9.49 -7.68
C ARG A 38 9.05 -9.55 -8.34
N LEU A 39 9.97 -8.69 -7.92
CA LEU A 39 11.31 -8.62 -8.49
C LEU A 39 12.25 -9.67 -7.89
N PHE A 40 12.07 -10.00 -6.61
CA PHE A 40 12.91 -10.94 -5.89
C PHE A 40 12.16 -12.23 -5.58
N SER A 41 12.55 -13.31 -6.25
CA SER A 41 12.07 -14.66 -5.93
C SER A 41 13.04 -15.31 -4.95
N SER A 42 12.61 -15.51 -3.71
CA SER A 42 13.36 -16.25 -2.70
C SER A 42 12.41 -17.16 -1.90
N LYS A 43 12.94 -18.21 -1.28
CA LYS A 43 12.17 -19.12 -0.42
C LYS A 43 11.43 -18.37 0.71
N ASN A 44 11.98 -17.23 1.15
CA ASN A 44 11.46 -16.42 2.24
C ASN A 44 10.71 -15.16 1.77
N ALA A 45 10.46 -15.00 0.46
CA ALA A 45 9.88 -13.77 -0.09
C ALA A 45 8.51 -13.43 0.51
N ALA A 46 7.68 -14.45 0.77
CA ALA A 46 6.38 -14.26 1.42
C ALA A 46 6.51 -13.76 2.87
N TRP A 47 7.50 -14.26 3.62
CA TRP A 47 7.77 -13.82 4.98
C TRP A 47 8.26 -12.35 5.00
N TRP A 48 9.22 -12.01 4.13
CA TRP A 48 9.68 -10.64 3.97
C TRP A 48 8.55 -9.69 3.57
N HIS A 49 7.65 -10.13 2.70
CA HIS A 49 6.47 -9.37 2.34
C HIS A 49 5.58 -9.11 3.55
N ILE A 50 5.28 -10.13 4.36
CA ILE A 50 4.47 -9.97 5.57
C ILE A 50 5.11 -8.96 6.52
N VAL A 51 6.40 -9.12 6.84
CA VAL A 51 7.12 -8.20 7.74
C VAL A 51 7.08 -6.76 7.20
N TRP A 52 7.35 -6.57 5.91
CA TRP A 52 7.32 -5.26 5.27
C TRP A 52 5.93 -4.61 5.31
N GLN A 53 4.88 -5.39 5.04
CA GLN A 53 3.52 -4.87 5.09
C GLN A 53 3.06 -4.58 6.53
N MET A 54 3.52 -5.34 7.52
CA MET A 54 3.20 -5.06 8.92
C MET A 54 3.88 -3.78 9.43
N THR A 55 5.09 -3.46 8.98
CA THR A 55 5.70 -2.15 9.27
C THR A 55 4.95 -1.01 8.57
N GLY A 56 4.46 -1.22 7.35
CA GLY A 56 3.55 -0.30 6.67
C GLY A 56 2.23 -0.08 7.42
N MET A 57 1.63 -1.15 7.95
CA MET A 57 0.44 -1.07 8.79
C MET A 57 0.69 -0.27 10.06
N PHE A 58 1.85 -0.44 10.69
CA PHE A 58 2.22 0.37 11.85
C PHE A 58 2.30 1.87 11.50
N LEU A 59 2.98 2.23 10.41
CA LEU A 59 3.03 3.62 9.94
C LEU A 59 1.63 4.17 9.64
N LEU A 60 0.78 3.39 8.98
CA LEU A 60 -0.61 3.76 8.70
C LEU A 60 -1.37 4.09 9.99
N LEU A 61 -1.21 3.28 11.05
CA LEU A 61 -1.87 3.50 12.33
C LEU A 61 -1.32 4.69 13.10
N VAL A 62 -0.01 4.92 13.09
CA VAL A 62 0.60 6.12 13.67
C VAL A 62 0.07 7.37 12.98
N GLY A 63 0.06 7.38 11.65
CA GLY A 63 -0.53 8.46 10.86
C GLY A 63 -2.01 8.67 11.22
N PHE A 64 -2.81 7.60 11.21
CA PHE A 64 -4.23 7.68 11.54
C PHE A 64 -4.49 8.21 12.96
N ALA A 65 -3.75 7.74 13.97
CA ALA A 65 -3.88 8.19 15.34
C ALA A 65 -3.58 9.69 15.50
N LEU A 66 -2.55 10.20 14.81
CA LEU A 66 -2.27 11.64 14.76
C LEU A 66 -3.43 12.42 14.12
N GLY A 67 -4.04 11.89 13.06
CA GLY A 67 -5.19 12.50 12.39
C GLY A 67 -6.43 12.57 13.31
N CYS A 68 -6.74 11.48 14.01
CA CYS A 68 -7.82 11.44 14.99
C CYS A 68 -7.58 12.44 16.13
N TRP A 69 -6.35 12.55 16.63
CA TRP A 69 -6.01 13.50 17.68
C TRP A 69 -6.18 14.96 17.20
N LEU A 70 -5.68 15.29 16.01
CA LEU A 70 -5.85 16.62 15.42
C LEU A 70 -7.32 16.99 15.19
N SER A 71 -8.10 16.06 14.66
CA SER A 71 -9.52 16.27 14.42
C SER A 71 -10.32 16.45 15.72
N TYR A 72 -9.96 15.69 16.77
CA TYR A 72 -10.48 15.91 18.12
C TYR A 72 -10.15 17.33 18.63
N LEU A 73 -8.92 17.81 18.44
CA LEU A 73 -8.50 19.15 18.87
C LEU A 73 -9.23 20.29 18.14
N HIS A 74 -9.68 20.06 16.92
CA HIS A 74 -10.46 21.02 16.14
C HIS A 74 -11.97 20.94 16.39
N ASN A 75 -12.46 19.99 17.20
CA ASN A 75 -13.88 19.62 17.26
C ASN A 75 -14.46 19.31 15.85
N GLU A 76 -13.62 18.78 14.96
CA GLU A 76 -13.98 18.48 13.57
C GLU A 76 -14.11 16.97 13.32
N LEU A 77 -14.21 16.15 14.37
CA LEU A 77 -14.26 14.69 14.27
C LEU A 77 -15.31 14.22 13.25
N TRP A 78 -14.82 13.75 12.10
CA TRP A 78 -15.61 13.26 10.98
C TRP A 78 -16.50 14.31 10.27
N ASN A 79 -16.21 15.61 10.46
CA ASN A 79 -16.92 16.70 9.78
C ASN A 79 -16.39 16.98 8.36
N LYS A 80 -15.22 16.43 8.00
CA LYS A 80 -14.62 16.58 6.68
C LYS A 80 -14.67 15.26 5.91
N SER A 81 -14.92 15.33 4.60
CA SER A 81 -14.95 14.15 3.73
C SER A 81 -13.66 13.34 3.76
N HIS A 82 -12.51 13.99 3.91
CA HIS A 82 -11.21 13.32 4.04
C HIS A 82 -11.14 12.43 5.29
N GLU A 83 -11.68 12.87 6.43
CA GLU A 83 -11.58 12.14 7.69
C GLU A 83 -12.46 10.90 7.71
N VAL A 84 -13.71 11.01 7.23
CA VAL A 84 -14.63 9.88 7.09
C VAL A 84 -14.04 8.86 6.11
N PHE A 85 -13.60 9.33 4.95
CA PHE A 85 -13.06 8.45 3.91
C PHE A 85 -11.77 7.75 4.36
N GLY A 86 -10.86 8.48 5.01
CA GLY A 86 -9.63 7.94 5.58
C GLY A 86 -9.90 6.91 6.67
N THR A 87 -10.88 7.15 7.55
CA THR A 87 -11.29 6.20 8.60
C THR A 87 -11.79 4.89 7.99
N VAL A 88 -12.64 4.96 6.97
CA VAL A 88 -13.15 3.77 6.25
C VAL A 88 -12.00 3.02 5.58
N ILE A 89 -11.09 3.72 4.89
CA ILE A 89 -9.94 3.08 4.24
C ILE A 89 -9.05 2.38 5.26
N VAL A 90 -8.71 3.00 6.38
CA VAL A 90 -7.90 2.38 7.45
C VAL A 90 -8.58 1.12 7.98
N GLY A 91 -9.90 1.18 8.23
CA GLY A 91 -10.69 0.01 8.62
C GLY A 91 -10.60 -1.14 7.60
N LEU A 92 -10.69 -0.82 6.32
CA LEU A 92 -10.55 -1.80 5.24
C LEU A 92 -9.12 -2.37 5.13
N PHE A 93 -8.09 -1.58 5.42
CA PHE A 93 -6.70 -2.06 5.46
C PHE A 93 -6.48 -3.18 6.49
N PHE A 94 -7.25 -3.25 7.58
CA PHE A 94 -7.15 -4.37 8.53
C PHE A 94 -7.63 -5.71 7.95
N LEU A 95 -8.45 -5.70 6.89
CA LEU A 95 -8.86 -6.93 6.21
C LEU A 95 -7.74 -7.50 5.33
N GLN A 96 -6.75 -6.68 4.94
CA GLN A 96 -5.64 -7.13 4.09
C GLN A 96 -4.79 -8.26 4.70
N PRO A 97 -4.26 -8.14 5.93
CA PRO A 97 -3.52 -9.22 6.57
C PRO A 97 -4.34 -10.50 6.71
N VAL A 98 -5.64 -10.39 6.99
CA VAL A 98 -6.54 -11.55 7.12
C VAL A 98 -6.66 -12.28 5.78
N LEU A 99 -6.98 -11.56 4.70
CA LEU A 99 -7.04 -12.12 3.34
C LEU A 99 -5.68 -12.65 2.89
N GLY A 100 -4.60 -11.98 3.30
CA GLY A 100 -3.21 -12.40 3.10
C GLY A 100 -2.94 -13.78 3.68
N LEU A 101 -3.24 -13.93 4.96
CA LEU A 101 -3.04 -15.16 5.71
C LEU A 101 -3.92 -16.31 5.19
N VAL A 102 -5.18 -16.02 4.87
CA VAL A 102 -6.13 -17.00 4.35
C VAL A 102 -5.67 -17.60 3.02
N HIS A 103 -5.24 -16.76 2.06
CA HIS A 103 -4.78 -17.28 0.77
C HIS A 103 -3.40 -17.95 0.89
N HIS A 104 -2.51 -17.42 1.75
CA HIS A 104 -1.19 -18.01 1.96
C HIS A 104 -1.31 -19.41 2.56
N ARG A 105 -2.11 -19.59 3.62
CA ARG A 105 -2.38 -20.92 4.22
C ARG A 105 -2.96 -21.89 3.19
N TYR A 106 -3.93 -21.43 2.40
CA TYR A 106 -4.50 -22.27 1.35
C TYR A 106 -3.44 -22.71 0.33
N PHE A 107 -2.59 -21.79 -0.11
CA PHE A 107 -1.51 -22.10 -1.05
C PHE A 107 -0.45 -23.03 -0.43
N SER A 108 -0.06 -22.82 0.83
CA SER A 108 0.90 -23.68 1.53
C SER A 108 0.41 -25.12 1.70
N VAL A 109 -0.90 -25.33 1.86
CA VAL A 109 -1.48 -26.67 2.01
C VAL A 109 -1.75 -27.34 0.66
N THR A 110 -2.26 -26.59 -0.32
CA THR A 110 -2.75 -27.17 -1.58
C THR A 110 -1.79 -27.05 -2.75
N GLY A 111 -0.80 -26.16 -2.69
CA GLY A 111 0.05 -25.75 -3.82
C GLY A 111 -0.70 -25.03 -4.95
N LYS A 112 -2.02 -24.82 -4.82
CA LYS A 112 -2.87 -24.32 -5.90
C LYS A 112 -3.15 -22.82 -5.76
N LYS A 113 -3.00 -22.09 -6.86
CA LYS A 113 -3.52 -20.71 -6.99
C LYS A 113 -5.05 -20.78 -7.07
N ASN A 114 -5.76 -19.98 -6.29
CA ASN A 114 -7.22 -19.92 -6.30
C ASN A 114 -7.76 -18.48 -6.26
N TYR A 115 -9.08 -18.34 -6.26
CA TYR A 115 -9.77 -17.05 -6.19
C TYR A 115 -9.38 -16.21 -4.95
N LYS A 116 -9.00 -16.83 -3.82
CA LYS A 116 -8.59 -16.12 -2.59
C LYS A 116 -7.33 -15.27 -2.82
N ARG A 117 -6.38 -15.78 -3.61
CA ARG A 117 -5.20 -15.01 -4.03
C ARG A 117 -5.58 -13.83 -4.91
N VAL A 118 -6.50 -14.03 -5.85
CA VAL A 118 -6.99 -12.97 -6.76
C VAL A 118 -7.68 -11.87 -5.94
N LEU A 119 -8.53 -12.26 -4.99
CA LEU A 119 -9.21 -11.34 -4.07
C LEU A 119 -8.20 -10.50 -3.28
N HIS A 120 -7.24 -11.12 -2.61
CA HIS A 120 -6.21 -10.39 -1.83
C HIS A 120 -5.45 -9.36 -2.68
N ILE A 121 -5.00 -9.76 -3.88
CA ILE A 121 -4.23 -8.89 -4.78
C ILE A 121 -5.06 -7.70 -5.26
N TRP A 122 -6.27 -7.93 -5.77
CA TRP A 122 -7.10 -6.86 -6.31
C TRP A 122 -7.66 -5.95 -5.22
N TYR A 123 -8.05 -6.52 -4.09
CA TYR A 123 -8.44 -5.76 -2.92
C TYR A 123 -7.31 -4.81 -2.48
N GLY A 124 -6.04 -5.26 -2.55
CA GLY A 124 -4.89 -4.44 -2.15
C GLY A 124 -4.63 -3.29 -3.11
N ARG A 125 -4.74 -3.55 -4.42
CA ARG A 125 -4.62 -2.53 -5.46
C ARG A 125 -5.68 -1.45 -5.33
N ILE A 126 -6.93 -1.85 -5.11
CA ILE A 126 -8.04 -0.92 -4.92
C ILE A 126 -7.81 -0.07 -3.67
N LEU A 127 -7.42 -0.67 -2.54
CA LEU A 127 -7.14 0.08 -1.31
C LEU A 127 -5.98 1.06 -1.43
N ILE A 128 -4.89 0.69 -2.10
CA ILE A 128 -3.79 1.63 -2.37
C ILE A 128 -4.28 2.79 -3.24
N ALA A 129 -5.04 2.52 -4.31
CA ALA A 129 -5.57 3.58 -5.17
C ALA A 129 -6.51 4.53 -4.40
N LEU A 130 -7.45 3.99 -3.63
CA LEU A 130 -8.34 4.79 -2.77
C LEU A 130 -7.55 5.57 -1.71
N GLY A 131 -6.51 4.97 -1.13
CA GLY A 131 -5.61 5.63 -0.18
C GLY A 131 -4.86 6.81 -0.81
N ILE A 132 -4.36 6.67 -2.03
CA ILE A 132 -3.68 7.76 -2.75
C ILE A 132 -4.66 8.91 -3.04
N ILE A 133 -5.89 8.60 -3.44
CA ILE A 133 -6.96 9.60 -3.64
C ILE A 133 -7.28 10.30 -2.31
N CYS A 134 -7.42 9.55 -1.24
CA CYS A 134 -7.67 10.07 0.10
C CYS A 134 -6.53 10.99 0.59
N GLY A 135 -5.27 10.60 0.36
CA GLY A 135 -4.11 11.44 0.66
C GLY A 135 -4.11 12.73 -0.15
N GLY A 136 -4.46 12.67 -1.44
CA GLY A 136 -4.62 13.86 -2.28
C GLY A 136 -5.70 14.83 -1.78
N MET A 137 -6.83 14.30 -1.28
CA MET A 137 -7.85 15.11 -0.60
C MET A 137 -7.30 15.78 0.66
N GLY A 138 -6.48 15.06 1.45
CA GLY A 138 -5.85 15.58 2.66
C GLY A 138 -4.85 16.70 2.37
N VAL A 139 -4.02 16.55 1.33
CA VAL A 139 -3.10 17.60 0.87
C VAL A 139 -3.86 18.84 0.41
N LYS A 140 -4.97 18.67 -0.32
CA LYS A 140 -5.82 19.81 -0.73
C LYS A 140 -6.50 20.51 0.45
N LEU A 141 -6.86 19.75 1.49
CA LEU A 141 -7.50 20.29 2.69
C LEU A 141 -6.52 20.99 3.63
N ALA A 142 -5.23 20.62 3.59
CA ALA A 142 -4.20 21.26 4.39
C ALA A 142 -4.08 22.74 3.98
N ALA A 143 -4.52 23.65 4.86
CA ALA A 143 -4.56 25.09 4.62
C ALA A 143 -3.18 25.70 4.24
N ASN A 144 -2.10 25.01 4.59
CA ASN A 144 -0.73 25.43 4.34
C ASN A 144 -0.05 24.68 3.17
N ALA A 145 -0.76 23.76 2.49
CA ALA A 145 -0.15 23.04 1.37
C ALA A 145 0.13 24.00 0.22
N THR A 146 1.41 24.23 -0.01
CA THR A 146 1.90 24.99 -1.16
C THR A 146 1.60 24.24 -2.46
N LYS A 147 1.55 24.98 -3.57
CA LYS A 147 1.53 24.35 -4.91
C LYS A 147 2.68 23.36 -5.09
N GLY A 148 3.84 23.64 -4.47
CA GLY A 148 5.01 22.77 -4.46
C GLY A 148 4.78 21.45 -3.74
N GLU A 149 4.18 21.46 -2.55
CA GLU A 149 3.88 20.23 -1.80
C GLU A 149 2.83 19.36 -2.49
N THR A 150 1.80 19.99 -3.08
CA THR A 150 0.80 19.27 -3.88
C THR A 150 1.44 18.63 -5.11
N ALA A 151 2.31 19.37 -5.81
CA ALA A 151 3.05 18.85 -6.96
C ALA A 151 4.02 17.73 -6.55
N ALA A 152 4.70 17.86 -5.41
CA ALA A 152 5.61 16.84 -4.88
C ALA A 152 4.86 15.55 -4.55
N TYR A 153 3.71 15.63 -3.88
CA TYR A 153 2.85 14.47 -3.62
C TYR A 153 2.44 13.77 -4.91
N GLY A 154 1.95 14.53 -5.89
CA GLY A 154 1.55 14.00 -7.20
C GLY A 154 2.71 13.36 -7.96
N ALA A 155 3.89 14.01 -7.97
CA ALA A 155 5.09 13.50 -8.62
C ALA A 155 5.56 12.17 -8.00
N VAL A 156 5.62 12.09 -6.68
CA VAL A 156 6.01 10.87 -5.96
C VAL A 156 5.01 9.74 -6.23
N ALA A 157 3.70 10.02 -6.14
CA ALA A 157 2.67 9.04 -6.45
C ALA A 157 2.74 8.55 -7.90
N GLY A 158 2.98 9.44 -8.86
CA GLY A 158 3.16 9.11 -10.27
C GLY A 158 4.38 8.23 -10.52
N VAL A 159 5.54 8.57 -9.94
CA VAL A 159 6.77 7.78 -10.07
C VAL A 159 6.59 6.37 -9.50
N VAL A 160 6.01 6.24 -8.30
CA VAL A 160 5.77 4.92 -7.72
C VAL A 160 4.75 4.12 -8.52
N PHE A 161 3.71 4.77 -9.04
CA PHE A 161 2.75 4.10 -9.92
C PHE A 161 3.44 3.53 -11.16
N VAL A 162 4.28 4.33 -11.84
CA VAL A 162 5.05 3.88 -13.00
C VAL A 162 5.98 2.72 -12.63
N ALA A 163 6.72 2.82 -11.52
CA ALA A 163 7.59 1.75 -11.04
C ALA A 163 6.80 0.46 -10.72
N TYR A 164 5.62 0.60 -10.13
CA TYR A 164 4.73 -0.53 -9.84
C TYR A 164 4.25 -1.20 -11.12
N ILE A 165 3.79 -0.44 -12.13
CA ILE A 165 3.38 -0.97 -13.43
C ILE A 165 4.56 -1.65 -14.14
N ALA A 166 5.73 -1.02 -14.15
CA ALA A 166 6.95 -1.62 -14.70
C ALA A 166 7.26 -2.98 -14.03
N SER A 167 7.17 -3.06 -12.70
CA SER A 167 7.38 -4.31 -11.97
C SER A 167 6.38 -5.40 -12.37
N LEU A 168 5.12 -5.04 -12.63
CA LEU A 168 4.09 -5.98 -13.08
C LEU A 168 4.41 -6.49 -14.48
N LEU A 169 4.75 -5.58 -15.41
CA LEU A 169 5.11 -5.94 -16.78
C LEU A 169 6.33 -6.86 -16.80
N SER A 170 7.38 -6.54 -16.04
CA SER A 170 8.57 -7.39 -15.92
C SER A 170 8.23 -8.78 -15.37
N TYR A 171 7.36 -8.87 -14.36
CA TYR A 171 6.93 -10.15 -13.78
C TYR A 171 6.18 -11.02 -14.81
N TYR A 172 5.23 -10.44 -15.57
CA TYR A 172 4.49 -11.19 -16.58
C TYR A 172 5.38 -11.60 -17.77
N ARG A 173 6.32 -10.76 -18.19
CA ARG A 173 7.28 -11.08 -19.26
C ARG A 173 8.18 -12.26 -18.91
N ARG A 174 8.71 -12.29 -17.68
CA ARG A 174 9.56 -13.40 -17.21
C ARG A 174 8.81 -14.73 -17.22
N GLY A 175 7.57 -14.75 -16.72
CA GLY A 175 6.74 -15.95 -16.71
C GLY A 175 6.49 -16.52 -18.11
N GLY A 176 6.19 -15.67 -19.09
CA GLY A 176 6.00 -16.12 -20.48
C GLY A 176 7.29 -16.62 -21.13
N THR A 177 8.44 -16.02 -20.83
CA THR A 177 9.74 -16.52 -21.32
C THR A 177 10.06 -17.91 -20.76
N GLU A 178 9.81 -18.13 -19.47
CA GLU A 178 10.02 -19.44 -18.83
C GLU A 178 9.11 -20.50 -19.45
N GLU A 179 7.81 -20.21 -19.63
CA GLU A 179 6.85 -21.13 -20.25
C GLU A 179 7.26 -21.54 -21.68
N ASN A 180 7.56 -20.56 -22.54
CA ASN A 180 8.02 -20.83 -23.91
C ASN A 180 9.29 -21.68 -23.95
N SER A 181 10.21 -21.47 -23.00
CA SER A 181 11.45 -22.26 -22.92
C SER A 181 11.21 -23.72 -22.52
N LEU A 182 10.20 -23.97 -21.68
CA LEU A 182 9.81 -25.32 -21.25
C LEU A 182 9.11 -26.07 -22.36
N GLU A 183 8.25 -25.40 -23.13
CA GLU A 183 7.59 -25.97 -24.33
C GLU A 183 8.63 -26.34 -25.39
N ALA A 184 9.54 -25.42 -25.73
CA ALA A 184 10.60 -25.70 -26.70
C ALA A 184 11.49 -26.89 -26.29
N ASN A 185 11.80 -27.05 -25.00
CA ASN A 185 12.57 -28.19 -24.48
C ASN A 185 11.76 -29.49 -24.41
N ARG A 186 10.42 -29.43 -24.28
CA ARG A 186 9.57 -30.62 -24.40
C ARG A 186 9.55 -31.09 -25.85
N ASP A 187 9.30 -30.19 -26.79
CA ASP A 187 9.23 -30.51 -28.22
C ASP A 187 10.56 -31.07 -28.74
N ALA A 188 11.69 -30.50 -28.30
CA ALA A 188 13.04 -31.00 -28.64
C ALA A 188 13.31 -32.44 -28.14
N ARG A 189 12.65 -32.89 -27.06
CA ARG A 189 12.78 -34.26 -26.52
C ARG A 189 11.85 -35.26 -27.22
N GLU A 190 10.80 -34.79 -27.88
CA GLU A 190 9.80 -35.62 -28.56
C GLU A 190 10.12 -35.83 -30.06
N LEU A 191 11.16 -35.15 -30.60
CA LEU A 191 11.63 -35.39 -31.97
C LEU A 191 12.16 -36.83 -32.13
N PRO A 192 11.69 -37.59 -33.13
CA PRO A 192 12.22 -38.92 -33.43
C PRO A 192 13.70 -38.80 -33.86
N LYS A 193 14.53 -39.70 -33.32
CA LYS A 193 15.97 -39.79 -33.67
C LYS A 193 16.19 -40.23 -35.10
#